data_AF-A0A6S6T741-F1
#
_entry.id   AF-A0A6S6T741-F1
#
_cell.length_a   1.000
_cell.length_b   1.000
_cell.length_c   1.000
_cell.angle_alpha   90.00
_cell.angle_beta   90.00
_cell.angle_gamma   90.00
#
_symmetry.space_group_name_H-M   'P 1'
#
loop_
_entity.id
_entity.type
_entity.pdbx_description
1 polymer ?
#
loop_
_entity_poly.entity_id
_entity_poly.type
_entity_poly.pdbx_seq_one_letter_code
_entity_poly.pdbx_strand_id
1 'polypeptide(L)'
;MKPYFILLLILSIYACSNPPKTESKATIKQETEKVDPQKKTDAIKPNAAIQFSNTEGEAVLLGERIELLDLHLNKIVDISNLSGRIVQIEGVSDSLFNQAGLGGICNSFWYVKIHSDKIKGIVNGRQVFKILDLKEKEKFTIEGNTIELLRTRFFGMGVFHQGDLMGCPSDEPIVLKDSVHNYYGLVDLVQNDYSQEASYGKTYPYFELVDNDGGYDRVDSLFAEGAKFRLRIHRMFQEGHNHSDVLFSFEKDQYKAEYLNFGARIYD
;
A
#
# COMPACT_ATOMS: atom_id res chain seq x y z
N MET A 1 -71.84 -34.15 23.98
CA MET A 1 -71.31 -35.51 23.74
C MET A 1 -69.89 -35.57 24.27
N LYS A 2 -69.64 -36.55 25.17
CA LYS A 2 -68.34 -37.04 25.68
C LYS A 2 -67.48 -36.10 26.55
N PRO A 3 -67.45 -36.33 27.87
CA PRO A 3 -66.23 -36.19 28.68
C PRO A 3 -65.36 -37.45 28.50
N TYR A 4 -64.05 -37.42 28.74
CA TYR A 4 -63.25 -38.51 29.35
C TYR A 4 -61.77 -38.12 29.46
N PHE A 5 -61.29 -38.12 30.71
CA PHE A 5 -60.01 -38.66 31.19
C PHE A 5 -58.85 -38.82 30.20
N ILE A 6 -57.74 -38.12 30.46
CA ILE A 6 -56.40 -38.73 30.41
C ILE A 6 -55.60 -38.28 31.63
N LEU A 7 -55.36 -39.27 32.50
CA LEU A 7 -54.31 -39.32 33.51
C LEU A 7 -53.01 -39.69 32.77
N LEU A 8 -51.90 -38.97 32.99
CA LEU A 8 -50.59 -39.55 32.67
C LEU A 8 -49.50 -39.08 33.63
N LEU A 9 -48.77 -40.11 34.09
CA LEU A 9 -47.86 -40.17 35.21
C LEU A 9 -46.69 -39.20 35.13
N ILE A 10 -46.37 -38.63 36.28
CA ILE A 10 -45.04 -38.15 36.64
C ILE A 10 -44.13 -39.37 36.76
N LEU A 11 -43.01 -39.38 36.02
CA LEU A 11 -41.89 -40.27 36.26
C LEU A 11 -40.61 -39.44 36.28
N SER A 12 -40.17 -39.19 37.51
CA SER A 12 -38.88 -38.67 37.90
C SER A 12 -37.77 -39.62 37.47
N ILE A 13 -36.78 -39.11 36.73
CA ILE A 13 -35.52 -39.80 36.48
C ILE A 13 -34.43 -39.01 37.19
N TYR A 14 -34.03 -39.53 38.34
CA TYR A 14 -32.73 -39.28 38.95
C TYR A 14 -31.64 -39.71 37.95
N ALA A 15 -30.75 -38.79 37.58
CA ALA A 15 -29.51 -39.12 36.91
C ALA A 15 -28.34 -38.67 37.77
N CYS A 16 -27.50 -39.66 38.11
CA CYS A 16 -26.39 -39.60 39.03
C CYS A 16 -25.33 -38.56 38.66
N SER A 17 -24.84 -37.91 39.70
CA SER A 17 -23.59 -37.15 39.76
C SER A 17 -22.38 -38.07 39.52
N ASN A 18 -21.58 -37.73 38.51
CA ASN A 18 -20.17 -38.12 38.43
C ASN A 18 -19.34 -36.84 38.24
N PRO A 19 -18.33 -36.56 39.08
CA PRO A 19 -17.45 -35.42 38.87
C PRO A 19 -16.49 -35.69 37.70
N PRO A 20 -16.27 -34.77 36.76
CA PRO A 20 -15.19 -34.90 35.80
C PRO A 20 -13.85 -34.74 36.53
N LYS A 21 -12.96 -35.68 36.22
CA LYS A 21 -11.61 -35.85 36.75
C LYS A 21 -10.78 -34.59 36.51
N THR A 22 -10.07 -34.15 37.54
CA THR A 22 -9.00 -33.16 37.46
C THR A 22 -7.90 -33.69 36.53
N GLU A 23 -7.84 -33.20 35.30
CA GLU A 23 -6.67 -33.40 34.45
C GLU A 23 -5.54 -32.50 34.96
N SER A 24 -4.43 -33.13 35.32
CA SER A 24 -3.17 -32.46 35.57
C SER A 24 -2.79 -31.66 34.32
N LYS A 25 -2.60 -30.34 34.45
CA LYS A 25 -1.91 -29.53 33.45
C LYS A 25 -0.49 -30.07 33.28
N ALA A 26 -0.32 -30.99 32.34
CA ALA A 26 0.98 -31.28 31.77
C ALA A 26 1.44 -29.96 31.13
N THR A 27 2.37 -29.29 31.80
CA THR A 27 3.08 -28.16 31.19
C THR A 27 3.92 -28.75 30.08
N ILE A 28 3.38 -28.79 28.87
CA ILE A 28 4.18 -28.94 27.68
C ILE A 28 5.02 -27.66 27.64
N LYS A 29 6.25 -27.74 28.14
CA LYS A 29 7.30 -26.85 27.67
C LYS A 29 7.44 -27.16 26.19
N GLN A 30 6.66 -26.47 25.36
CA GLN A 30 7.08 -26.23 24.00
C GLN A 30 8.41 -25.51 24.17
N GLU A 31 9.50 -26.22 23.88
CA GLU A 31 10.69 -25.53 23.43
C GLU A 31 10.20 -24.56 22.37
N THR A 32 10.29 -23.26 22.66
CA THR A 32 10.26 -22.24 21.64
C THR A 32 11.41 -22.60 20.72
N GLU A 33 11.12 -23.44 19.72
CA GLU A 33 11.92 -23.55 18.53
C GLU A 33 11.99 -22.10 18.05
N LYS A 34 13.18 -21.50 18.24
CA LYS A 34 13.47 -20.17 17.73
C LYS A 34 13.38 -20.34 16.22
N VAL A 35 12.18 -20.12 15.68
CA VAL A 35 12.00 -19.91 14.26
C VAL A 35 12.85 -18.69 13.97
N ASP A 36 14.00 -18.92 13.36
CA ASP A 36 14.87 -17.86 12.87
C ASP A 36 14.05 -17.00 11.90
N PRO A 37 13.72 -15.74 12.26
CA PRO A 37 12.89 -14.88 11.43
C PRO A 37 13.58 -14.48 10.10
N GLN A 38 14.80 -14.98 9.82
CA GLN A 38 15.50 -14.80 8.53
C GLN A 38 15.12 -15.83 7.44
N LYS A 39 14.33 -16.86 7.74
CA LYS A 39 13.94 -17.90 6.74
C LYS A 39 12.73 -17.48 5.90
N LYS A 40 12.92 -16.55 4.94
CA LYS A 40 12.10 -16.41 3.71
C LYS A 40 12.63 -15.35 2.72
N THR A 41 13.84 -14.85 2.94
CA THR A 41 14.50 -13.96 1.98
C THR A 41 15.70 -14.67 1.39
N ASP A 42 15.82 -14.66 0.07
CA ASP A 42 16.99 -15.23 -0.58
C ASP A 42 18.19 -14.34 -0.33
N ALA A 43 19.27 -14.95 0.17
CA ALA A 43 20.56 -14.30 0.21
C ALA A 43 21.00 -14.01 -1.23
N ILE A 44 21.51 -12.81 -1.48
CA ILE A 44 22.12 -12.46 -2.77
C ILE A 44 23.33 -13.38 -2.97
N LYS A 45 23.18 -14.38 -3.84
CA LYS A 45 24.27 -15.28 -4.21
C LYS A 45 25.11 -14.60 -5.29
N PRO A 46 26.44 -14.49 -5.12
CA PRO A 46 27.29 -13.93 -6.15
C PRO A 46 27.11 -14.72 -7.46
N ASN A 47 26.93 -14.01 -8.58
CA ASN A 47 26.86 -14.57 -9.93
C ASN A 47 25.68 -15.53 -10.21
N ALA A 48 24.65 -15.57 -9.36
CA ALA A 48 23.42 -16.29 -9.66
C ALA A 48 22.43 -15.37 -10.40
N ALA A 49 21.96 -15.80 -11.57
CA ALA A 49 20.93 -15.06 -12.28
C ALA A 49 19.58 -15.12 -11.52
N ILE A 50 18.94 -13.98 -11.34
CA ILE A 50 17.63 -13.89 -10.69
C ILE A 50 16.55 -14.40 -11.64
N GLN A 51 15.61 -15.16 -11.08
CA GLN A 51 14.39 -15.60 -11.77
C GLN A 51 13.26 -14.59 -11.57
N PHE A 52 12.47 -14.42 -12.63
CA PHE A 52 11.38 -13.45 -12.66
C PHE A 52 10.15 -14.09 -13.25
N SER A 53 9.01 -13.77 -12.66
CA SER A 53 7.71 -13.99 -13.23
C SER A 53 7.35 -12.80 -14.12
N ASN A 54 6.76 -13.10 -15.28
CA ASN A 54 6.25 -12.07 -16.18
C ASN A 54 5.13 -11.32 -15.45
N THR A 55 5.26 -10.00 -15.42
CA THR A 55 4.26 -9.10 -14.84
C THR A 55 4.36 -7.82 -15.62
N GLU A 56 3.30 -7.50 -16.34
CA GLU A 56 3.21 -6.26 -17.11
C GLU A 56 2.54 -5.16 -16.27
N GLY A 57 2.85 -3.92 -16.60
CA GLY A 57 2.26 -2.75 -15.97
C GLY A 57 3.20 -1.56 -16.03
N GLU A 58 2.81 -0.47 -15.38
CA GLU A 58 3.60 0.74 -15.30
C GLU A 58 4.03 1.00 -13.86
N ALA A 59 5.14 1.72 -13.67
CA ALA A 59 5.59 2.16 -12.37
C ALA A 59 6.22 3.53 -12.44
N VAL A 60 6.17 4.26 -11.33
CA VAL A 60 7.01 5.43 -11.12
C VAL A 60 8.28 5.02 -10.40
N LEU A 61 9.42 5.51 -10.89
CA LEU A 61 10.69 5.39 -10.17
C LEU A 61 10.84 6.51 -9.16
N LEU A 62 11.18 6.20 -7.91
CA LEU A 62 11.42 7.20 -6.87
C LEU A 62 12.59 6.81 -5.98
N GLY A 63 13.46 7.79 -5.72
CA GLY A 63 14.59 7.64 -4.80
C GLY A 63 15.73 8.57 -5.15
N GLU A 64 16.60 8.84 -4.18
CA GLU A 64 17.79 9.68 -4.38
C GLU A 64 18.87 8.96 -5.19
N ARG A 65 18.95 7.63 -5.05
CA ARG A 65 19.87 6.77 -5.79
C ARG A 65 19.14 5.57 -6.36
N ILE A 66 19.12 5.47 -7.67
CA ILE A 66 18.48 4.38 -8.42
C ILE A 66 19.53 3.77 -9.35
N GLU A 67 19.85 2.50 -9.13
CA GLU A 67 20.83 1.78 -9.94
C GLU A 67 20.14 0.80 -10.88
N LEU A 68 20.51 0.86 -12.15
CA LEU A 68 20.12 -0.13 -13.14
C LEU A 68 21.10 -1.30 -13.09
N LEU A 69 20.58 -2.51 -12.94
CA LEU A 69 21.33 -3.74 -12.73
C LEU A 69 21.10 -4.73 -13.87
N ASP A 70 22.07 -5.64 -14.06
CA ASP A 70 21.92 -6.81 -14.93
C ASP A 70 21.22 -7.98 -14.21
N LEU A 71 21.03 -9.11 -14.91
CA LEU A 71 20.40 -10.32 -14.37
C LEU A 71 21.16 -10.96 -13.19
N HIS A 72 22.44 -10.63 -13.02
CA HIS A 72 23.31 -11.11 -11.94
C HIS A 72 23.49 -10.04 -10.85
N LEU A 73 22.68 -8.99 -10.86
CA LEU A 73 22.72 -7.84 -9.95
C LEU A 73 23.99 -6.99 -10.01
N ASN A 74 24.74 -7.05 -11.11
CA ASN A 74 25.85 -6.13 -11.31
C ASN A 74 25.32 -4.78 -11.77
N LYS A 75 25.88 -3.69 -11.23
CA LYS A 75 25.55 -2.34 -11.66
C LYS A 75 25.93 -2.12 -13.12
N ILE A 76 24.96 -1.71 -13.92
CA ILE A 76 25.15 -1.23 -15.30
C ILE A 76 25.40 0.27 -15.27
N VAL A 77 24.47 1.04 -14.71
CA VAL A 77 24.52 2.51 -14.70
C VAL A 77 23.66 3.09 -13.59
N ASP A 78 23.95 4.33 -13.19
CA ASP A 78 23.10 5.12 -12.32
C ASP A 78 21.99 5.79 -13.14
N ILE A 79 20.74 5.64 -12.73
CA ILE A 79 19.56 6.20 -13.41
C ILE A 79 18.74 7.10 -12.48
N SER A 80 19.37 7.68 -11.45
CA SER A 80 18.69 8.54 -10.47
C SER A 80 18.05 9.78 -11.12
N ASN A 81 18.53 10.20 -12.30
CA ASN A 81 17.92 11.24 -13.12
C ASN A 81 16.52 10.86 -13.67
N LEU A 82 16.11 9.59 -13.54
CA LEU A 82 14.77 9.11 -13.88
C LEU A 82 13.83 9.06 -12.66
N SER A 83 14.26 9.51 -11.47
CA SER A 83 13.35 9.69 -10.35
C SER A 83 12.19 10.62 -10.74
N GLY A 84 10.97 10.24 -10.39
CA GLY A 84 9.70 10.85 -10.80
C GLY A 84 9.20 10.45 -12.18
N ARG A 85 9.91 9.59 -12.93
CA ARG A 85 9.52 9.16 -14.28
C ARG A 85 8.78 7.83 -14.26
N ILE A 86 7.86 7.69 -15.21
CA ILE A 86 7.11 6.45 -15.46
C ILE A 86 7.94 5.53 -16.36
N VAL A 87 7.98 4.26 -15.99
CA VAL A 87 8.62 3.16 -16.73
C VAL A 87 7.67 1.98 -16.84
N GLN A 88 7.91 1.10 -17.80
CA GLN A 88 7.18 -0.15 -17.96
C GLN A 88 7.81 -1.25 -17.10
N ILE A 89 6.99 -2.10 -16.51
CA ILE A 89 7.38 -3.33 -15.80
C ILE A 89 7.28 -4.50 -16.79
N GLU A 90 8.31 -5.35 -16.85
CA GLU A 90 8.28 -6.62 -17.60
C GLU A 90 8.21 -7.84 -16.67
N GLY A 91 8.62 -7.68 -15.42
CA GLY A 91 8.59 -8.78 -14.46
C GLY A 91 9.04 -8.39 -13.07
N VAL A 92 8.69 -9.25 -12.13
CA VAL A 92 9.04 -9.12 -10.71
C VAL A 92 9.76 -10.40 -10.31
N SER A 93 10.80 -10.26 -9.46
CA SER A 93 11.56 -11.42 -9.03
C SER A 93 10.69 -12.41 -8.27
N ASP A 94 10.89 -13.71 -8.52
CA ASP A 94 10.11 -14.75 -7.82
C ASP A 94 10.41 -14.78 -6.31
N SER A 95 11.63 -14.37 -5.96
CA SER A 95 12.12 -14.31 -4.59
C SER A 95 12.04 -12.91 -4.01
N LEU A 96 11.84 -12.87 -2.69
CA LEU A 96 12.01 -11.68 -1.87
C LEU A 96 13.47 -11.60 -1.41
N PHE A 97 14.09 -10.42 -1.52
CA PHE A 97 15.47 -10.17 -1.14
C PHE A 97 15.53 -9.28 0.09
N ASN A 98 16.63 -9.38 0.84
CA ASN A 98 16.89 -8.54 2.00
C ASN A 98 18.30 -7.95 1.90
N GLN A 99 18.43 -6.66 2.19
CA GLN A 99 19.74 -6.01 2.27
C GLN A 99 20.11 -5.80 3.74
N ALA A 100 20.98 -6.68 4.25
CA ALA A 100 21.50 -6.58 5.62
C ALA A 100 22.22 -5.23 5.85
N GLY A 101 22.07 -4.67 7.05
CA GLY A 101 22.78 -3.46 7.49
C GLY A 101 22.01 -2.15 7.31
N LEU A 102 20.83 -2.16 6.69
CA LEU A 102 19.89 -1.04 6.76
C LEU A 102 19.03 -1.26 8.01
N GLY A 103 19.23 -0.44 9.05
CA GLY A 103 18.32 -0.47 10.21
C GLY A 103 16.92 -0.01 9.76
N GLY A 104 15.87 -0.76 10.10
CA GLY A 104 14.50 -0.36 9.75
C GLY A 104 13.51 -1.51 9.62
N ILE A 105 12.24 -1.16 9.45
CA ILE A 105 11.10 -2.08 9.34
C ILE A 105 10.75 -2.46 7.90
N CYS A 106 11.51 -2.00 6.88
CA CYS A 106 11.24 -2.19 5.43
C CYS A 106 12.47 -2.71 4.65
N ASN A 107 13.10 -3.76 5.16
CA ASN A 107 14.39 -4.23 4.62
C ASN A 107 14.25 -5.24 3.48
N SER A 108 13.06 -5.79 3.31
CA SER A 108 12.79 -6.80 2.29
C SER A 108 12.22 -6.15 1.04
N PHE A 109 12.46 -6.69 -0.15
CA PHE A 109 11.92 -6.15 -1.40
C PHE A 109 12.03 -7.15 -2.55
N TRP A 110 11.25 -6.92 -3.60
CA TRP A 110 11.44 -7.60 -4.88
C TRP A 110 12.34 -6.79 -5.81
N TYR A 111 13.10 -7.47 -6.65
CA TYR A 111 13.71 -6.82 -7.80
C TYR A 111 12.69 -6.71 -8.92
N VAL A 112 12.70 -5.59 -9.64
CA VAL A 112 11.73 -5.33 -10.72
C VAL A 112 12.48 -5.15 -12.02
N LYS A 113 12.11 -5.91 -13.04
CA LYS A 113 12.54 -5.71 -14.41
C LYS A 113 11.75 -4.57 -15.01
N ILE A 114 12.46 -3.53 -15.43
CA ILE A 114 11.87 -2.34 -16.04
C ILE A 114 12.43 -2.10 -17.43
N HIS A 115 11.64 -1.40 -18.24
CA HIS A 115 12.11 -0.84 -19.50
C HIS A 115 11.46 0.52 -19.81
N SER A 116 12.13 1.26 -20.68
CA SER A 116 11.61 2.41 -21.42
C SER A 116 12.36 2.47 -22.76
N ASP A 117 12.08 3.48 -23.58
CA ASP A 117 12.81 3.70 -24.84
C ASP A 117 14.33 3.83 -24.67
N LYS A 118 14.80 4.20 -23.47
CA LYS A 118 16.20 4.50 -23.20
C LYS A 118 16.93 3.48 -22.33
N ILE A 119 16.20 2.70 -21.53
CA ILE A 119 16.80 1.80 -20.54
C ILE A 119 16.05 0.47 -20.49
N LYS A 120 16.78 -0.59 -20.16
CA LYS A 120 16.23 -1.90 -19.84
C LYS A 120 17.13 -2.57 -18.82
N GLY A 121 16.57 -3.12 -17.76
CA GLY A 121 17.34 -3.77 -16.70
C GLY A 121 16.52 -3.98 -15.44
N ILE A 122 17.21 -4.17 -14.33
CA ILE A 122 16.61 -4.47 -13.04
C ILE A 122 16.86 -3.32 -12.06
N VAL A 123 15.88 -3.00 -11.23
CA VAL A 123 15.98 -2.01 -10.16
C VAL A 123 15.53 -2.61 -8.83
N ASN A 124 16.02 -2.05 -7.73
CA ASN A 124 15.56 -2.40 -6.38
C ASN A 124 14.10 -1.95 -6.22
N GLY A 125 13.19 -2.86 -5.86
CA GLY A 125 11.76 -2.57 -5.75
C GLY A 125 11.40 -1.48 -4.74
N ARG A 126 12.29 -1.15 -3.81
CA ARG A 126 12.10 0.01 -2.92
C ARG A 126 12.22 1.37 -3.62
N GLN A 127 12.51 1.37 -4.92
CA GLN A 127 12.49 2.56 -5.75
C GLN A 127 11.41 2.50 -6.81
N VAL A 128 10.50 1.51 -6.73
CA VAL A 128 9.49 1.23 -7.75
C VAL A 128 8.10 1.26 -7.13
N PHE A 129 7.27 2.14 -7.67
CA PHE A 129 5.90 2.36 -7.24
C PHE A 129 4.98 1.96 -8.39
N LYS A 130 4.46 0.73 -8.36
CA LYS A 130 3.58 0.19 -9.40
C LYS A 130 2.32 1.03 -9.48
N ILE A 131 1.99 1.54 -10.67
CA ILE A 131 0.72 2.21 -10.95
C ILE A 131 -0.37 1.13 -10.99
N LEU A 132 -1.43 1.34 -10.21
CA LEU A 132 -2.54 0.41 -10.08
C LEU A 132 -3.64 0.73 -11.09
N ASP A 133 -4.47 -0.27 -11.36
CA ASP A 133 -5.68 -0.09 -12.14
C ASP A 133 -6.62 0.91 -11.46
N LEU A 134 -7.29 1.71 -12.29
CA LEU A 134 -8.17 2.77 -11.86
C LEU A 134 -9.37 2.22 -11.07
N LYS A 135 -9.60 2.74 -9.86
CA LYS A 135 -10.84 2.46 -9.12
C LYS A 135 -11.98 3.30 -9.72
N GLU A 136 -13.22 2.78 -9.74
CA GLU A 136 -14.36 3.42 -10.40
C GLU A 136 -14.60 4.88 -9.95
N LYS A 137 -14.36 5.18 -8.67
CA LYS A 137 -14.54 6.52 -8.08
C LYS A 137 -13.31 7.43 -8.17
N GLU A 138 -12.31 7.05 -8.95
CA GLU A 138 -11.08 7.82 -9.16
C GLU A 138 -10.96 8.33 -10.60
N LYS A 139 -12.03 8.17 -11.40
CA LYS A 139 -12.21 8.72 -12.74
C LYS A 139 -13.30 9.79 -12.75
N PHE A 140 -12.99 10.95 -13.31
CA PHE A 140 -13.91 12.08 -13.37
C PHE A 140 -13.96 12.65 -14.78
N THR A 141 -15.16 12.93 -15.26
CA THR A 141 -15.38 13.74 -16.47
C THR A 141 -16.01 15.05 -16.05
N ILE A 142 -15.28 16.15 -16.15
CA ILE A 142 -15.76 17.49 -15.77
C ILE A 142 -15.49 18.45 -16.91
N GLU A 143 -16.53 19.10 -17.41
CA GLU A 143 -16.46 20.08 -18.50
C GLU A 143 -15.73 19.54 -19.75
N GLY A 144 -15.87 18.24 -20.02
CA GLY A 144 -15.21 17.56 -21.14
C GLY A 144 -13.76 17.13 -20.86
N ASN A 145 -13.18 17.50 -19.72
CA ASN A 145 -11.90 16.99 -19.25
C ASN A 145 -12.06 15.66 -18.53
N THR A 146 -11.27 14.66 -18.88
CA THR A 146 -11.10 13.42 -18.11
C THR A 146 -9.90 13.52 -17.18
N ILE A 147 -10.15 13.43 -15.88
CA ILE A 147 -9.14 13.32 -14.82
C ILE A 147 -9.18 11.89 -14.24
N GLU A 148 -8.01 11.25 -14.15
CA GLU A 148 -7.85 9.94 -13.51
C GLU A 148 -6.79 10.05 -12.40
N LEU A 149 -7.13 9.57 -11.20
CA LEU A 149 -6.23 9.51 -10.06
C LEU A 149 -5.82 8.05 -9.85
N LEU A 150 -4.61 7.70 -10.25
CA LEU A 150 -4.10 6.33 -10.20
C LEU A 150 -3.24 6.17 -8.95
N ARG A 151 -3.65 5.29 -8.03
CA ARG A 151 -2.82 4.95 -6.87
C ARG A 151 -1.58 4.18 -7.30
N THR A 152 -0.55 4.21 -6.45
CA THR A 152 0.62 3.37 -6.61
C THR A 152 0.76 2.35 -5.49
N ARG A 153 1.57 1.31 -5.71
CA ARG A 153 1.94 0.33 -4.69
C ARG A 153 3.45 0.10 -4.69
N PHE A 154 4.02 0.11 -3.50
CA PHE A 154 5.44 -0.07 -3.23
C PHE A 154 5.86 -1.54 -3.33
N PHE A 155 6.99 -1.83 -3.97
CA PHE A 155 7.56 -3.20 -4.02
C PHE A 155 8.54 -3.51 -2.86
N GLY A 156 8.62 -2.64 -1.86
CA GLY A 156 9.29 -2.95 -0.60
C GLY A 156 8.34 -3.61 0.39
N MET A 157 8.88 -4.52 1.18
CA MET A 157 8.19 -5.28 2.20
C MET A 157 8.81 -5.08 3.56
N GLY A 158 7.97 -5.28 4.56
CA GLY A 158 8.35 -5.10 5.94
C GLY A 158 9.24 -6.22 6.46
N VAL A 159 9.20 -6.39 7.79
CA VAL A 159 9.81 -7.52 8.49
C VAL A 159 8.85 -8.70 8.56
N PHE A 160 9.39 -9.91 8.64
CA PHE A 160 8.60 -11.06 9.07
C PHE A 160 8.35 -10.96 10.57
N HIS A 161 7.07 -10.95 10.97
CA HIS A 161 6.66 -10.97 12.38
C HIS A 161 5.67 -12.12 12.59
N GLN A 162 5.97 -13.01 13.56
CA GLN A 162 5.11 -14.15 13.92
C GLN A 162 4.70 -15.07 12.75
N GLY A 163 5.53 -15.18 11.70
CA GLY A 163 5.27 -16.01 10.53
C GLY A 163 4.62 -15.28 9.36
N ASP A 164 4.15 -14.05 9.58
CA ASP A 164 3.54 -13.20 8.57
C ASP A 164 4.51 -12.14 8.06
N LEU A 165 4.44 -11.86 6.76
CA LEU A 165 5.19 -10.77 6.14
C LEU A 165 4.40 -9.48 6.35
N MET A 166 4.95 -8.56 7.14
CA MET A 166 4.32 -7.26 7.36
C MET A 166 4.53 -6.35 6.15
N GLY A 167 3.55 -5.49 5.88
CA GLY A 167 3.72 -4.41 4.91
C GLY A 167 4.79 -3.40 5.34
N CYS A 168 5.30 -2.64 4.37
CA CYS A 168 6.13 -1.48 4.68
C CYS A 168 5.25 -0.23 4.80
N PRO A 169 5.35 0.57 5.88
CA PRO A 169 4.76 1.90 5.90
C PRO A 169 5.57 2.84 5.00
N SER A 170 5.31 2.77 3.69
CA SER A 170 5.82 3.72 2.71
C SER A 170 4.72 4.72 2.36
N ASP A 171 5.12 5.97 2.12
CA ASP A 171 4.23 6.96 1.52
C ASP A 171 4.12 6.61 0.02
N GLU A 172 2.90 6.51 -0.50
CA GLU A 172 2.61 5.97 -1.84
C GLU A 172 1.93 7.06 -2.69
N PRO A 173 2.65 7.73 -3.59
CA PRO A 173 2.08 8.86 -4.31
C PRO A 173 1.06 8.40 -5.34
N ILE A 174 0.18 9.30 -5.75
CA ILE A 174 -0.65 9.06 -6.93
C ILE A 174 0.08 9.45 -8.22
N VAL A 175 -0.38 8.88 -9.33
CA VAL A 175 -0.15 9.38 -10.67
C VAL A 175 -1.45 9.98 -11.17
N LEU A 176 -1.40 11.22 -11.64
CA LEU A 176 -2.54 11.90 -12.24
C LEU A 176 -2.45 11.82 -13.75
N LYS A 177 -3.59 11.53 -14.37
CA LYS A 177 -3.77 11.64 -15.82
C LYS A 177 -4.83 12.69 -16.13
N ASP A 178 -4.52 13.58 -17.04
CA ASP A 178 -5.39 14.68 -17.44
C ASP A 178 -5.37 14.85 -18.96
N SER A 179 -6.56 14.73 -19.55
CA SER A 179 -6.73 14.80 -21.00
C SER A 179 -6.54 16.19 -21.59
N VAL A 180 -6.85 17.27 -20.85
CA VAL A 180 -6.76 18.65 -21.37
C VAL A 180 -5.31 19.13 -21.42
N HIS A 181 -4.53 18.87 -20.38
CA HIS A 181 -3.12 19.23 -20.34
C HIS A 181 -2.19 18.15 -20.93
N ASN A 182 -2.76 17.03 -21.41
CA ASN A 182 -2.00 15.85 -21.84
C ASN A 182 -0.97 15.41 -20.79
N TYR A 183 -1.39 15.43 -19.53
CA TYR A 183 -0.53 15.15 -18.39
C TYR A 183 -0.62 13.68 -18.00
N TYR A 184 0.52 13.09 -17.67
CA TYR A 184 0.60 11.78 -17.04
C TYR A 184 1.83 11.74 -16.14
N GLY A 185 1.64 11.90 -14.82
CA GLY A 185 2.76 12.03 -13.88
C GLY A 185 2.35 12.23 -12.43
N LEU A 186 3.35 12.38 -11.56
CA LEU A 186 3.15 12.63 -10.13
C LEU A 186 2.49 13.97 -9.85
N VAL A 187 1.98 14.17 -8.65
CA VAL A 187 1.45 15.48 -8.22
C VAL A 187 2.27 15.98 -7.04
N ASP A 188 2.83 17.18 -7.16
CA ASP A 188 3.61 17.79 -6.08
C ASP A 188 2.67 18.23 -4.96
N LEU A 189 3.06 17.98 -3.70
CA LEU A 189 2.33 18.41 -2.53
C LEU A 189 2.88 19.74 -2.01
N VAL A 190 2.04 20.77 -2.04
CA VAL A 190 2.33 22.05 -1.37
C VAL A 190 2.25 21.83 0.14
N GLN A 191 3.38 22.04 0.82
CA GLN A 191 3.46 21.85 2.26
C GLN A 191 2.78 23.01 3.01
N ASN A 192 1.84 22.67 3.89
CA ASN A 192 1.18 23.58 4.82
C ASN A 192 0.77 22.84 6.11
N ASP A 193 0.12 23.53 7.05
CA ASP A 193 -0.28 22.92 8.33
C ASP A 193 -1.26 21.75 8.15
N TYR A 194 -2.15 21.83 7.15
CA TYR A 194 -3.12 20.77 6.86
C TYR A 194 -2.47 19.55 6.19
N SER A 195 -1.50 19.75 5.31
CA SER A 195 -0.75 18.65 4.70
C SER A 195 0.09 17.93 5.75
N GLN A 196 0.68 18.67 6.71
CA GLN A 196 1.37 18.07 7.85
C GLN A 196 0.42 17.25 8.72
N GLU A 197 -0.79 17.74 8.99
CA GLU A 197 -1.78 16.95 9.73
C GLU A 197 -2.19 15.69 8.97
N ALA A 198 -2.42 15.81 7.66
CA ALA A 198 -2.76 14.70 6.78
C ALA A 198 -1.64 13.64 6.70
N SER A 199 -0.38 14.05 6.80
CA SER A 199 0.77 13.14 6.75
C SER A 199 1.29 12.74 8.13
N TYR A 200 0.52 12.95 9.20
CA TYR A 200 0.91 12.64 10.58
C TYR A 200 2.25 13.28 10.99
N GLY A 201 2.49 14.51 10.53
CA GLY A 201 3.70 15.29 10.78
C GLY A 201 4.88 14.95 9.86
N LYS A 202 4.73 14.00 8.92
CA LYS A 202 5.77 13.70 7.93
C LYS A 202 5.82 14.76 6.84
N THR A 203 7.01 14.98 6.29
CA THR A 203 7.20 15.77 5.07
C THR A 203 7.45 14.83 3.90
N TYR A 204 6.49 14.75 3.00
CA TYR A 204 6.57 13.98 1.75
C TYR A 204 6.23 14.89 0.57
N PRO A 205 7.04 14.94 -0.51
CA PRO A 205 6.91 15.96 -1.54
C PRO A 205 5.77 15.72 -2.53
N TYR A 206 5.10 14.56 -2.49
CA TYR A 206 4.05 14.20 -3.44
C TYR A 206 2.72 13.98 -2.74
N PHE A 207 1.63 14.23 -3.47
CA PHE A 207 0.29 13.97 -3.00
C PHE A 207 -0.01 12.47 -3.06
N GLU A 208 -0.64 11.96 -1.99
CA GLU A 208 -1.04 10.57 -1.83
C GLU A 208 -2.51 10.45 -1.48
N LEU A 209 -3.11 9.32 -1.84
CA LEU A 209 -4.39 8.87 -1.31
C LEU A 209 -4.11 7.66 -0.42
N VAL A 210 -4.16 7.87 0.89
CA VAL A 210 -3.75 6.89 1.89
C VAL A 210 -4.56 5.59 1.74
N ASP A 211 -3.87 4.45 1.74
CA ASP A 211 -4.43 3.10 1.63
C ASP A 211 -3.60 2.12 2.46
N ASN A 212 -3.61 2.29 3.79
CA ASN A 212 -2.83 1.48 4.72
C ASN A 212 -3.56 1.24 6.04
N ASP A 213 -2.95 0.48 6.96
CA ASP A 213 -3.56 0.10 8.23
C ASP A 213 -3.92 1.29 9.15
N GLY A 214 -3.26 2.44 8.95
CA GLY A 214 -3.51 3.66 9.72
C GLY A 214 -4.64 4.53 9.16
N GLY A 215 -5.01 4.34 7.90
CA GLY A 215 -6.11 5.09 7.30
C GLY A 215 -6.42 4.70 5.85
N TYR A 216 -7.64 5.05 5.43
CA TYR A 216 -8.09 4.83 4.06
C TYR A 216 -8.80 6.07 3.52
N ASP A 217 -8.23 6.64 2.47
CA ASP A 217 -8.82 7.72 1.70
C ASP A 217 -9.79 7.17 0.67
N ARG A 218 -11.00 7.73 0.66
CA ARG A 218 -11.94 7.58 -0.43
C ARG A 218 -12.15 8.95 -1.07
N VAL A 219 -12.08 9.00 -2.39
CA VAL A 219 -12.50 10.19 -3.12
C VAL A 219 -14.03 10.23 -3.14
N ASP A 220 -14.61 11.29 -2.56
CA ASP A 220 -16.06 11.47 -2.54
C ASP A 220 -16.54 12.27 -3.75
N SER A 221 -15.78 13.29 -4.16
CA SER A 221 -16.13 14.14 -5.31
C SER A 221 -14.95 14.96 -5.83
N LEU A 222 -15.08 15.42 -7.07
CA LEU A 222 -14.16 16.34 -7.73
C LEU A 222 -14.99 17.46 -8.37
N PHE A 223 -14.62 18.72 -8.14
CA PHE A 223 -15.34 19.90 -8.63
C PHE A 223 -14.40 20.80 -9.43
N ALA A 224 -14.84 21.32 -10.57
CA ALA A 224 -14.10 22.36 -11.28
C ALA A 224 -14.20 23.70 -10.52
N GLU A 225 -13.06 24.41 -10.45
CA GLU A 225 -12.94 25.76 -9.89
C GLU A 225 -12.14 26.63 -10.85
N GLY A 226 -12.78 27.02 -11.95
CA GLY A 226 -12.09 27.68 -13.07
C GLY A 226 -11.08 26.74 -13.71
N ALA A 227 -9.81 27.15 -13.79
CA ALA A 227 -8.73 26.32 -14.34
C ALA A 227 -8.17 25.29 -13.33
N LYS A 228 -8.71 25.26 -12.10
CA LYS A 228 -8.31 24.35 -11.03
C LYS A 228 -9.41 23.32 -10.80
N PHE A 229 -9.13 22.31 -10.00
CA PHE A 229 -10.17 21.46 -9.46
C PHE A 229 -9.96 21.16 -7.99
N ARG A 230 -11.07 21.02 -7.26
CA ARG A 230 -11.09 20.66 -5.85
C ARG A 230 -11.50 19.21 -5.71
N LEU A 231 -10.67 18.43 -5.02
CA LEU A 231 -10.93 17.07 -4.62
C LEU A 231 -11.44 17.07 -3.18
N ARG A 232 -12.56 16.38 -2.93
CA ARG A 232 -13.02 16.08 -1.58
C ARG A 232 -12.70 14.64 -1.23
N ILE A 233 -11.99 14.46 -0.12
CA ILE A 233 -11.52 13.17 0.36
C ILE A 233 -12.21 12.89 1.69
N HIS A 234 -12.77 11.70 1.81
CA HIS A 234 -13.21 11.12 3.07
C HIS A 234 -12.16 10.12 3.54
N ARG A 235 -11.48 10.46 4.64
CA ARG A 235 -10.49 9.60 5.27
C ARG A 235 -11.10 8.89 6.46
N MET A 236 -11.00 7.57 6.46
CA MET A 236 -11.37 6.72 7.59
C MET A 236 -10.12 6.34 8.37
N PHE A 237 -10.23 6.29 9.70
CA PHE A 237 -9.23 5.78 10.64
C PHE A 237 -9.91 4.86 11.65
N GLN A 238 -9.14 4.14 12.48
CA GLN A 238 -9.68 3.10 13.36
C GLN A 238 -10.81 3.58 14.29
N GLU A 239 -10.74 4.84 14.75
CA GLU A 239 -11.67 5.41 15.72
C GLU A 239 -12.59 6.48 15.13
N GLY A 240 -12.73 6.56 13.80
CA GLY A 240 -13.63 7.51 13.15
C GLY A 240 -13.18 7.96 11.77
N HIS A 241 -13.56 9.19 11.41
CA HIS A 241 -13.29 9.72 10.07
C HIS A 241 -13.20 11.26 10.03
N ASN A 242 -12.72 11.79 8.91
CA ASN A 242 -12.74 13.21 8.59
C ASN A 242 -12.94 13.43 7.08
N HIS A 243 -13.23 14.68 6.73
CA HIS A 243 -13.31 15.12 5.34
C HIS A 243 -12.29 16.22 5.12
N SER A 244 -11.52 16.12 4.03
CA SER A 244 -10.58 17.15 3.60
C SER A 244 -10.89 17.62 2.20
N ASP A 245 -10.55 18.87 1.91
CA ASP A 245 -10.58 19.42 0.56
C ASP A 245 -9.16 19.73 0.09
N VAL A 246 -8.83 19.31 -1.13
CA VAL A 246 -7.52 19.51 -1.75
C VAL A 246 -7.69 20.21 -3.09
N LEU A 247 -6.99 21.33 -3.28
CA LEU A 247 -7.00 22.08 -4.52
C LEU A 247 -5.87 21.63 -5.43
N PHE A 248 -6.19 21.28 -6.66
CA PHE A 248 -5.22 20.95 -7.68
C PHE A 248 -5.09 22.10 -8.67
N SER A 249 -3.85 22.42 -9.00
CA SER A 249 -3.50 23.46 -9.97
C SER A 249 -2.42 22.97 -10.91
N PHE A 250 -2.54 23.34 -12.18
CA PHE A 250 -1.54 23.04 -13.20
C PHE A 250 -0.68 24.28 -13.45
N GLU A 251 0.61 24.18 -13.14
CA GLU A 251 1.57 25.29 -13.27
C GLU A 251 2.89 24.76 -13.79
N LYS A 252 3.47 25.41 -14.81
CA LYS A 252 4.80 25.05 -15.37
C LYS A 252 4.88 23.57 -15.76
N ASP A 253 3.86 23.09 -16.47
CA ASP A 253 3.74 21.72 -16.99
C ASP A 253 3.67 20.63 -15.90
N GLN A 254 3.29 21.00 -14.67
CA GLN A 254 3.19 20.08 -13.55
C GLN A 254 1.98 20.36 -12.67
N TYR A 255 1.40 19.31 -12.10
CA TYR A 255 0.33 19.43 -11.13
C TYR A 255 0.86 19.63 -9.71
N LYS A 256 0.20 20.53 -8.98
CA LYS A 256 0.37 20.73 -7.54
C LYS A 256 -0.95 20.51 -6.83
N ALA A 257 -0.90 19.88 -5.67
CA ALA A 257 -2.00 19.69 -4.74
C ALA A 257 -1.74 20.49 -3.46
N GLU A 258 -2.75 21.20 -2.97
CA GLU A 258 -2.71 21.97 -1.73
C GLU A 258 -3.92 21.59 -0.87
N TYR A 259 -3.67 21.11 0.35
CA TYR A 259 -4.76 20.91 1.32
C TYR A 259 -5.32 22.27 1.72
N LEU A 260 -6.62 22.48 1.48
CA LEU A 260 -7.35 23.67 1.91
C LEU A 260 -7.84 23.55 3.36
N ASN A 261 -8.04 22.31 3.81
CA ASN A 261 -8.37 21.94 5.18
C ASN A 261 -8.10 20.43 5.38
N PHE A 262 -7.98 20.01 6.64
CA PHE A 262 -8.02 18.59 7.01
C PHE A 262 -9.33 18.17 7.68
N GLY A 263 -10.25 19.11 7.92
CA GLY A 263 -11.53 18.85 8.60
C GLY A 263 -11.39 18.41 10.06
N ALA A 264 -12.49 18.47 10.80
CA ALA A 264 -12.54 17.97 12.17
C ALA A 264 -12.62 16.43 12.17
N ARG A 265 -11.93 15.79 13.12
CA ARG A 265 -12.08 14.36 13.39
C ARG A 265 -13.43 14.11 14.04
N ILE A 266 -14.21 13.22 13.43
CA ILE A 266 -15.48 12.71 13.93
C ILE A 266 -15.19 11.31 14.47
N TYR A 267 -15.46 11.09 15.76
CA TYR A 267 -15.27 9.79 16.40
C TYR A 267 -16.58 8.99 16.35
N ASP A 268 -16.46 7.70 16.10
CA ASP A 268 -17.60 6.76 16.01
C ASP A 268 -18.02 6.21 17.39
#